data_AF-A0A2W6DXP4-F1
#
_entry.id   AF-A0A2W6DXP4-F1
#
_cell.length_a   1.000
_cell.length_b   1.000
_cell.length_c   1.000
_cell.angle_alpha   90.00
_cell.angle_beta   90.00
_cell.angle_gamma   90.00
#
_symmetry.space_group_name_H-M   'P 1'
#
loop_
_entity.id
_entity.type
_entity.pdbx_description
1 polymer ?
#
loop_
_entity_poly.entity_id
_entity_poly.type
_entity_poly.pdbx_seq_one_letter_code
_entity_poly.pdbx_strand_id
1 'polypeptide(L)'
;MSQGRHADSTRRRQRVTTALNRALAQGSELSVSGIARAAGVDRSFLYRHRDLLEKLHALEATPPTTTQTPGPVVTRASLQADLLAAHERATRLNTRAQHLEKRLSEALGEQAWRESGLGTPTDIDALHHQITHLEQQAIDLRLQLEERNEDLAAARATNRELMARINISHHNR
;
A
#
# COMPACT_ATOMS: atom_id res chain seq x y z
N MET A 1 61.33 26.82 -1.28
CA MET A 1 59.90 27.24 -1.10
C MET A 1 58.97 26.14 -0.53
N SER A 2 59.47 24.96 -0.14
CA SER A 2 58.68 23.89 0.50
C SER A 2 58.56 24.07 2.03
N GLN A 3 59.64 24.50 2.70
CA GLN A 3 59.66 24.68 4.16
C GLN A 3 58.68 25.75 4.67
N GLY A 4 58.50 26.87 3.95
CA GLY A 4 57.52 27.89 4.32
C GLY A 4 56.07 27.41 4.25
N ARG A 5 55.74 26.55 3.28
CA ARG A 5 54.40 25.94 3.16
C ARG A 5 54.13 24.92 4.26
N HIS A 6 55.15 24.15 4.65
CA HIS A 6 55.04 23.24 5.79
C HIS A 6 54.86 24.00 7.12
N ALA A 7 55.61 25.08 7.34
CA ALA A 7 55.49 25.92 8.54
C ALA A 7 54.15 26.68 8.64
N ASP A 8 53.52 27.00 7.51
CA ASP A 8 52.16 27.58 7.51
C ASP A 8 51.09 26.52 7.80
N SER A 9 51.23 25.31 7.23
CA SER A 9 50.33 24.19 7.51
C SER A 9 50.35 23.77 8.98
N THR A 10 51.53 23.69 9.60
CA THR A 10 51.66 23.37 11.03
C THR A 10 51.01 24.44 11.92
N ARG A 11 51.19 25.73 11.62
CA ARG A 11 50.53 26.82 12.34
C ARG A 11 49.01 26.80 12.21
N ARG A 12 48.47 26.46 11.03
CA ARG A 12 47.02 26.29 10.82
C ARG A 12 46.48 25.10 11.62
N ARG A 13 47.19 23.97 11.62
CA ARG A 13 46.84 22.78 12.43
C ARG A 13 46.84 23.08 13.93
N GLN A 14 47.85 23.80 14.43
CA GLN A 14 47.94 24.19 15.83
C GLN A 14 46.70 25.01 16.24
N ARG A 15 46.33 26.01 15.43
CA ARG A 15 45.14 26.85 15.66
C ARG A 15 43.83 26.05 15.71
N VAL A 16 43.66 25.09 14.81
CA VAL A 16 42.48 24.18 14.83
C VAL A 16 42.45 23.36 16.11
N THR A 17 43.59 22.81 16.53
CA THR A 17 43.68 22.01 17.76
C THR A 17 43.36 22.86 19.01
N THR A 18 43.86 24.10 19.05
CA THR A 18 43.55 25.04 20.14
C THR A 18 42.07 25.43 20.15
N ALA A 19 41.45 25.63 18.99
CA ALA A 19 40.03 25.93 18.88
C ALA A 19 39.15 24.75 19.35
N LEU A 20 39.53 23.51 18.99
CA LEU A 20 38.90 22.28 19.49
C LEU A 20 38.95 22.20 21.02
N ASN A 21 40.13 22.38 21.63
CA ASN A 21 40.28 22.31 23.08
C ASN A 21 39.46 23.39 23.80
N ARG A 22 39.36 24.59 23.22
CA ARG A 22 38.54 25.67 23.78
C ARG A 22 37.05 25.34 23.69
N ALA A 23 36.60 24.79 22.56
CA ALA A 23 35.20 24.38 22.39
C ALA A 23 34.80 23.30 23.40
N LEU A 24 35.70 22.36 23.69
CA LEU A 24 35.52 21.35 24.73
C LEU A 24 35.42 21.97 26.14
N ALA A 25 36.31 22.91 26.47
CA ALA A 25 36.29 23.57 27.78
C ALA A 25 35.03 24.42 28.02
N GLN A 26 34.44 24.95 26.95
CA GLN A 26 33.26 25.83 26.99
C GLN A 26 31.94 25.09 26.76
N GLY A 27 31.98 23.80 26.39
CA GLY A 27 30.78 23.03 26.03
C GLY A 27 30.03 23.57 24.82
N SER A 28 30.70 24.32 23.93
CA SER A 28 30.09 24.91 22.74
C SER A 28 29.92 23.89 21.62
N GLU A 29 28.99 24.14 20.68
CA GLU A 29 28.74 23.27 19.53
C GLU A 29 30.03 22.91 18.74
N LEU A 30 30.31 21.61 18.65
CA LEU A 30 31.51 21.02 18.03
C LEU A 30 31.42 20.91 16.51
N SER A 31 30.73 21.82 15.82
CA SER A 31 30.54 21.70 14.35
C SER A 31 31.79 22.07 13.54
N VAL A 32 31.99 21.40 12.41
CA VAL A 32 33.09 21.68 11.44
C VAL A 32 33.16 23.17 11.07
N SER A 33 32.00 23.80 10.87
CA SER A 33 31.91 25.23 10.54
C SER A 33 32.29 26.14 11.72
N GLY A 34 31.88 25.78 12.94
CA GLY A 34 32.21 26.54 14.15
C GLY A 34 33.72 26.54 14.41
N ILE A 35 34.34 25.36 14.28
CA ILE A 35 35.77 25.18 14.55
C ILE A 35 36.64 25.85 13.47
N ALA A 36 36.25 25.75 12.19
CA ALA A 36 36.92 26.47 11.10
C ALA A 36 36.95 27.99 11.36
N ARG A 37 35.80 28.56 11.76
CA ARG A 37 35.68 29.98 12.10
C ARG A 37 36.53 30.36 13.31
N ALA A 38 36.48 29.56 14.38
CA ALA A 38 37.24 29.80 15.62
C ALA A 38 38.77 29.69 15.43
N ALA A 39 39.21 28.84 14.48
CA ALA A 39 40.62 28.68 14.14
C ALA A 39 41.13 29.68 13.09
N GLY A 40 40.23 30.43 12.44
CA GLY A 40 40.56 31.33 11.33
C GLY A 40 41.08 30.60 10.09
N VAL A 41 40.47 29.46 9.75
CA VAL A 41 40.85 28.62 8.60
C VAL A 41 39.63 28.28 7.74
N ASP A 42 39.83 28.11 6.44
CA ASP A 42 38.77 27.68 5.51
C ASP A 42 38.32 26.22 5.77
N ARG A 43 37.02 25.93 5.53
CA ARG A 43 36.44 24.59 5.71
C ARG A 43 37.16 23.51 4.88
N SER A 44 37.61 23.86 3.67
CA SER A 44 38.34 22.94 2.79
C SER A 44 39.62 22.42 3.43
N PHE A 45 40.24 23.18 4.34
CA PHE A 45 41.41 22.73 5.09
C PHE A 45 41.09 21.55 6.02
N LEU A 46 39.94 21.59 6.71
CA LEU A 46 39.50 20.51 7.58
C LEU A 46 39.17 19.26 6.75
N TYR A 47 38.47 19.42 5.62
CA TYR A 47 38.18 18.29 4.72
C TYR A 47 39.42 17.66 4.08
N ARG A 48 40.47 18.44 3.85
CA ARG A 48 41.77 17.93 3.36
C ARG A 48 42.56 17.19 4.44
N HIS A 49 42.21 17.39 5.71
CA HIS A 49 42.90 16.81 6.87
C HIS A 49 41.95 15.88 7.63
N ARG A 50 41.86 14.65 7.11
CA ARG A 50 41.01 13.57 7.65
C ARG A 50 41.26 13.30 9.14
N ASP A 51 42.51 13.45 9.59
CA ASP A 51 42.92 13.32 10.98
C ASP A 51 42.23 14.32 11.92
N LEU A 52 41.94 15.54 11.46
CA LEU A 52 41.24 16.56 12.23
C LEU A 52 39.72 16.30 12.28
N LEU A 53 39.15 15.77 11.20
CA LEU A 53 37.74 15.36 11.15
C LEU A 53 37.47 14.14 12.03
N GLU A 54 38.36 13.15 12.02
CA GLU A 54 38.25 11.98 12.88
C GLU A 54 38.30 12.37 14.36
N LYS A 55 39.15 13.32 14.74
CA LYS A 55 39.17 13.88 16.10
C LYS A 55 37.87 14.60 16.46
N LEU A 56 37.33 15.40 15.53
CA LEU A 56 36.07 16.11 15.74
C LEU A 56 34.91 15.12 15.92
N HIS A 57 34.79 14.11 15.06
CA HIS A 57 33.77 13.06 15.18
C HIS A 57 33.94 12.22 16.45
N ALA A 58 35.18 11.90 16.84
CA ALA A 58 35.44 11.18 18.09
C ALA A 58 35.03 11.99 19.33
N LEU A 59 35.23 13.32 19.28
CA LEU A 59 34.79 14.23 20.33
C LEU A 59 33.27 14.45 20.33
N GLU A 60 32.63 14.54 19.16
CA GLU A 60 31.15 14.55 19.06
C GLU A 60 30.53 13.23 19.57
N ALA A 61 31.22 12.10 19.35
CA ALA A 61 30.80 10.79 19.84
C ALA A 61 31.01 10.61 21.37
N THR A 62 31.89 11.40 21.99
CA THR A 62 32.20 11.33 23.42
C THR A 62 31.46 12.45 24.16
N PRO A 63 30.43 12.14 24.97
CA PRO A 63 29.63 13.18 25.61
C PRO A 63 30.47 13.98 26.63
N PRO A 64 30.22 15.29 26.78
CA PRO A 64 30.83 16.06 27.85
C PRO A 64 30.41 15.47 29.20
N THR A 65 31.38 15.16 30.04
CA THR A 65 31.17 14.84 31.46
C THR A 65 30.54 16.06 32.12
N THR A 66 29.20 16.10 32.12
CA THR A 66 28.44 17.14 32.81
C THR A 66 28.68 16.93 34.29
N THR A 67 29.51 17.77 34.87
CA THR A 67 29.54 18.01 36.30
C THR A 67 28.26 18.77 36.66
N GLN A 68 27.59 18.31 37.73
CA GLN A 68 26.57 19.02 38.53
C GLN A 68 25.09 18.90 38.11
N THR A 69 24.40 17.81 38.49
CA THR A 69 23.22 17.79 39.40
C THR A 69 22.76 16.32 39.64
N PRO A 70 22.50 15.85 40.88
CA PRO A 70 22.08 14.48 41.13
C PRO A 70 20.56 14.33 40.96
N GLY A 71 20.10 14.27 39.71
CA GLY A 71 18.87 13.55 39.37
C GLY A 71 19.19 12.06 39.17
N PRO A 72 18.20 11.14 39.24
CA PRO A 72 18.45 9.72 38.95
C PRO A 72 19.10 9.61 37.57
N VAL A 73 20.36 9.15 37.53
CA VAL A 73 21.17 9.10 36.33
C VAL A 73 20.62 8.01 35.43
N VAL A 74 19.68 8.39 34.56
CA VAL A 74 19.19 7.51 33.50
C VAL A 74 20.38 7.19 32.60
N THR A 75 20.78 5.93 32.58
CA THR A 75 21.95 5.50 31.82
C THR A 75 21.60 5.42 30.33
N ARG A 76 22.60 5.58 29.46
CA ARG A 76 22.42 5.38 28.02
C ARG A 76 21.81 4.00 27.70
N ALA A 77 22.22 2.98 28.47
CA ALA A 77 21.70 1.64 28.34
C ALA A 77 20.19 1.55 28.62
N SER A 78 19.68 2.27 29.64
CA SER A 78 18.24 2.29 29.91
C SER A 78 17.46 3.03 28.83
N LEU A 79 17.97 4.16 28.31
CA LEU A 79 17.33 4.85 27.18
C LEU A 79 17.29 4.00 25.90
N GLN A 80 18.36 3.27 25.61
CA GLN A 80 18.39 2.34 24.47
C GLN A 80 17.40 1.19 24.65
N ALA A 81 17.30 0.62 25.86
CA ALA A 81 16.31 -0.39 26.17
C ALA A 81 14.88 0.14 26.04
N ASP A 82 14.62 1.36 26.50
CA ASP A 82 13.31 2.00 26.39
C ASP A 82 12.92 2.29 24.93
N LEU A 83 13.88 2.70 24.09
CA LEU A 83 13.66 2.89 22.65
C LEU A 83 13.31 1.56 21.97
N LEU A 84 14.04 0.49 22.25
CA LEU A 84 13.73 -0.83 21.71
C LEU A 84 12.35 -1.31 22.15
N ALA A 85 12.03 -1.18 23.44
CA ALA A 85 10.72 -1.53 23.99
C ALA A 85 9.59 -0.68 23.41
N ALA A 86 9.84 0.60 23.09
CA ALA A 86 8.88 1.47 22.40
C ALA A 86 8.67 1.03 20.94
N HIS A 87 9.76 0.69 20.22
CA HIS A 87 9.67 0.17 18.86
C HIS A 87 8.89 -1.15 18.80
N GLU A 88 9.14 -2.09 19.70
CA GLU A 88 8.38 -3.35 19.77
C GLU A 88 6.90 -3.14 20.12
N ARG A 89 6.58 -2.10 20.89
CA ARG A 89 5.17 -1.74 21.14
C ARG A 89 4.53 -1.15 19.89
N ALA A 90 5.24 -0.28 19.17
CA ALA A 90 4.76 0.31 17.93
C ALA A 90 4.50 -0.77 16.85
N THR A 91 5.40 -1.75 16.70
CA THR A 91 5.19 -2.85 15.75
C THR A 91 3.96 -3.69 16.10
N ARG A 92 3.77 -4.03 17.38
CA ARG A 92 2.58 -4.77 17.86
C ARG A 92 1.27 -4.00 17.66
N LEU A 93 1.29 -2.68 17.86
CA LEU A 93 0.11 -1.85 17.63
C LEU A 93 -0.22 -1.75 16.14
N ASN A 94 0.79 -1.60 15.28
CA ASN A 94 0.59 -1.54 13.83
C ASN A 94 0.04 -2.86 13.27
N THR A 95 0.53 -4.02 13.73
CA THR A 95 -0.02 -5.31 13.28
C THR A 95 -1.46 -5.49 13.74
N ARG A 96 -1.82 -5.03 14.95
CA ARG A 96 -3.20 -5.04 15.42
C ARG A 96 -4.09 -4.11 14.61
N ALA A 97 -3.61 -2.92 14.25
CA ALA A 97 -4.34 -1.98 13.40
C ALA A 97 -4.64 -2.60 12.03
N GLN A 98 -3.64 -3.19 11.36
CA GLN A 98 -3.82 -3.89 10.09
C GLN A 98 -4.82 -5.03 10.16
N HIS A 99 -4.80 -5.81 11.25
CA HIS A 99 -5.77 -6.89 11.44
C HIS A 99 -7.20 -6.36 11.62
N LEU A 100 -7.37 -5.26 12.36
CA LEU A 100 -8.67 -4.62 12.54
C LEU A 100 -9.19 -4.01 11.24
N GLU A 101 -8.34 -3.34 10.47
CA GLU A 101 -8.67 -2.79 9.15
C GLU A 101 -9.11 -3.88 8.18
N LYS A 102 -8.42 -5.02 8.16
CA LYS A 102 -8.82 -6.18 7.35
C LYS A 102 -10.19 -6.69 7.75
N ARG A 103 -10.43 -6.91 9.05
CA ARG A 103 -11.72 -7.39 9.55
C ARG A 103 -12.86 -6.40 9.29
N LEU A 104 -12.58 -5.10 9.39
CA LEU A 104 -13.54 -4.06 9.09
C LEU A 104 -13.86 -4.02 7.59
N SER A 105 -12.84 -4.18 6.74
CA SER A 105 -13.04 -4.27 5.28
C SER A 105 -13.85 -5.51 4.89
N GLU A 106 -13.60 -6.65 5.52
CA GLU A 106 -14.40 -7.87 5.33
C GLU A 106 -15.86 -7.67 5.77
N ALA A 107 -16.08 -7.11 6.97
CA ALA A 107 -17.42 -6.87 7.49
C ALA A 107 -18.21 -5.85 6.64
N LEU A 108 -17.56 -4.76 6.22
CA LEU A 108 -18.16 -3.77 5.32
C LEU A 108 -18.35 -4.34 3.91
N GLY A 109 -17.44 -5.18 3.43
CA GLY A 109 -17.58 -5.89 2.17
C GLY A 109 -18.78 -6.82 2.17
N GLU A 110 -18.97 -7.60 3.24
CA GLU A 110 -20.17 -8.43 3.42
C GLU A 110 -21.44 -7.59 3.52
N GLN A 111 -21.42 -6.47 4.24
CA GLN A 111 -22.58 -5.61 4.37
C GLN A 111 -22.94 -4.96 3.03
N ALA A 112 -21.96 -4.40 2.31
CA ALA A 112 -22.15 -3.86 0.97
C ALA A 112 -22.62 -4.95 -0.01
N TRP A 113 -22.13 -6.18 0.11
CA TRP A 113 -22.59 -7.32 -0.68
C TRP A 113 -24.06 -7.70 -0.39
N ARG A 114 -24.49 -7.65 0.88
CA ARG A 114 -25.89 -7.85 1.26
C ARG A 114 -26.78 -6.69 0.77
N GLU A 115 -26.35 -5.45 0.93
CA GLU A 115 -27.11 -4.25 0.57
C GLU A 115 -27.21 -4.02 -0.94
N SER A 116 -26.23 -4.48 -1.72
CA SER A 116 -26.25 -4.40 -3.18
C SER A 116 -27.27 -5.34 -3.84
N GLY A 117 -28.00 -6.15 -3.06
CA GLY A 117 -29.04 -7.05 -3.59
C GLY A 117 -28.50 -8.26 -4.36
N LEU A 118 -27.17 -8.38 -4.49
CA LEU A 118 -26.47 -9.53 -5.09
C LEU A 118 -26.28 -10.69 -4.09
N GLY A 119 -26.74 -10.52 -2.86
CA GLY A 119 -26.40 -11.38 -1.73
C GLY A 119 -27.58 -12.15 -1.13
N THR A 120 -28.06 -13.20 -1.81
CA THR A 120 -28.60 -14.45 -1.23
C THR A 120 -28.67 -15.55 -2.30
N PRO A 121 -28.46 -16.85 -1.97
CA PRO A 121 -28.70 -17.95 -2.91
C PRO A 121 -30.15 -18.01 -3.42
N THR A 122 -31.10 -17.49 -2.64
CA THR A 122 -32.53 -17.53 -2.98
C THR A 122 -32.85 -16.83 -4.30
N ASP A 123 -32.14 -15.76 -4.66
CA ASP A 123 -32.42 -15.05 -5.90
C ASP A 123 -31.81 -15.76 -7.12
N ILE A 124 -30.60 -16.32 -6.97
CA ILE A 124 -29.97 -17.10 -8.05
C ILE A 124 -30.74 -18.40 -8.29
N ASP A 125 -31.13 -19.13 -7.25
CA ASP A 125 -31.89 -20.37 -7.40
C ASP A 125 -33.30 -20.10 -7.94
N ALA A 126 -33.96 -19.02 -7.51
CA ALA A 126 -35.25 -18.60 -8.06
C ALA A 126 -35.13 -18.21 -9.54
N LEU A 127 -34.06 -17.48 -9.93
CA LEU A 127 -33.78 -17.15 -11.32
C LEU A 127 -33.53 -18.41 -12.16
N HIS A 128 -32.78 -19.40 -11.65
CA HIS A 128 -32.60 -20.69 -12.34
C HIS A 128 -33.93 -21.46 -12.48
N HIS A 129 -34.77 -21.46 -11.45
CA HIS A 129 -36.11 -22.05 -11.55
C HIS A 129 -36.99 -21.31 -12.57
N GLN A 130 -36.89 -19.99 -12.64
CA GLN A 130 -37.63 -19.20 -13.61
C GLN A 130 -37.13 -19.44 -15.04
N ILE A 131 -35.81 -19.55 -15.23
CA ILE A 131 -35.20 -19.88 -16.53
C ILE A 131 -35.69 -21.25 -17.00
N THR A 132 -35.58 -22.27 -16.15
CA THR A 132 -36.03 -23.63 -16.51
C THR A 132 -37.53 -23.69 -16.79
N HIS A 133 -38.35 -22.95 -16.03
CA HIS A 133 -39.78 -22.84 -16.29
C HIS A 133 -40.08 -22.18 -17.64
N LEU A 134 -39.40 -21.08 -17.97
CA LEU A 134 -39.55 -20.38 -19.25
C LEU A 134 -39.08 -21.24 -20.43
N GLU A 135 -38.00 -22.00 -20.26
CA GLU A 135 -37.53 -22.97 -21.27
C GLU A 135 -38.57 -24.06 -21.54
N GLN A 136 -39.18 -24.62 -20.49
CA GLN A 136 -40.25 -25.61 -20.61
C GLN A 136 -41.46 -25.01 -21.34
N GLN A 137 -41.89 -23.80 -20.97
CA GLN A 137 -42.99 -23.10 -21.65
C GLN A 137 -42.69 -22.86 -23.13
N ALA A 138 -41.46 -22.50 -23.47
CA ALA A 138 -41.06 -22.30 -24.86
C ALA A 138 -41.11 -23.60 -25.68
N ILE A 139 -40.74 -24.73 -25.07
CA ILE A 139 -40.85 -26.06 -25.71
C ILE A 139 -42.33 -26.43 -25.91
N ASP A 140 -43.15 -26.28 -24.87
CA ASP A 140 -44.58 -26.62 -24.93
C ASP A 140 -45.31 -25.77 -25.98
N LEU A 141 -45.04 -24.46 -26.04
CA LEU A 141 -45.62 -23.57 -27.04
C LEU A 141 -45.18 -23.93 -28.46
N ARG A 142 -43.93 -24.36 -28.66
CA ARG A 142 -43.46 -24.82 -29.98
C ARG A 142 -44.19 -26.09 -30.41
N LEU A 143 -44.36 -27.05 -29.51
CA LEU A 143 -45.11 -28.27 -29.79
C LEU A 143 -46.56 -27.97 -30.17
N GLN A 144 -47.22 -27.08 -29.43
CA GLN A 144 -48.59 -26.65 -29.76
C GLN A 144 -48.68 -25.97 -31.13
N LEU A 145 -47.69 -25.18 -31.52
CA LEU A 145 -47.65 -24.58 -32.85
C LEU A 145 -47.46 -25.63 -33.96
N GLU A 146 -46.63 -26.64 -33.72
CA GLU A 146 -46.44 -27.75 -34.67
C GLU A 146 -47.74 -28.54 -34.85
N GLU A 147 -48.40 -28.95 -33.77
CA GLU A 147 -49.70 -29.64 -33.83
C GLU A 147 -50.74 -28.81 -34.60
N ARG A 148 -50.86 -27.52 -34.31
CA ARG A 148 -51.83 -26.64 -35.01
C ARG A 148 -51.49 -26.47 -36.49
N ASN A 149 -50.21 -26.49 -36.85
CA ASN A 149 -49.80 -26.43 -38.25
C ASN A 149 -50.16 -27.73 -38.98
N GLU A 150 -50.00 -28.88 -38.34
CA GLU A 150 -50.42 -30.18 -38.89
C GLU A 150 -51.93 -30.25 -39.07
N ASP A 151 -52.70 -29.85 -38.06
CA ASP A 151 -54.17 -29.77 -38.14
C ASP A 151 -54.63 -28.89 -39.29
N LEU A 152 -53.99 -27.72 -39.44
CA LEU A 152 -54.32 -26.76 -40.49
C LEU A 152 -53.93 -27.31 -41.88
N ALA A 153 -52.79 -28.00 -41.99
CA ALA A 153 -52.38 -28.66 -43.23
C ALA A 153 -53.36 -29.77 -43.62
N ALA A 154 -53.82 -30.57 -42.66
CA ALA A 154 -54.84 -31.60 -42.85
C ALA A 154 -56.18 -30.99 -43.30
N ALA A 155 -56.66 -29.94 -42.63
CA ALA A 155 -57.88 -29.23 -43.01
C ALA A 155 -57.80 -28.61 -44.41
N ARG A 156 -56.64 -28.07 -44.79
CA ARG A 156 -56.40 -27.57 -46.16
C ARG A 156 -56.36 -28.70 -47.19
N ALA A 157 -55.85 -29.87 -46.84
CA ALA A 157 -55.84 -31.02 -47.72
C ALA A 157 -57.26 -31.56 -47.97
N THR A 158 -58.07 -31.72 -46.93
CA THR A 158 -59.47 -32.16 -47.05
C THR A 158 -60.32 -31.17 -47.81
N ASN A 159 -60.11 -29.85 -47.59
CA ASN A 159 -60.79 -28.82 -48.36
C ASN A 159 -60.44 -28.89 -49.86
N ARG A 160 -59.15 -29.04 -50.19
CA ARG A 160 -58.71 -29.23 -51.59
C ARG A 160 -59.33 -30.48 -52.22
N GLU A 161 -59.39 -31.59 -51.49
CA GLU A 161 -60.02 -32.82 -51.98
C GLU A 161 -61.53 -32.65 -52.21
N LEU A 162 -62.25 -32.01 -51.28
CA LEU A 162 -63.67 -31.72 -51.41
C LEU A 162 -63.95 -30.83 -52.62
N MET A 163 -63.15 -29.78 -52.82
CA MET A 163 -63.27 -28.91 -53.99
C MET A 163 -62.98 -29.66 -55.30
N ALA A 164 -61.98 -30.55 -55.31
CA ALA A 164 -61.71 -31.40 -56.47
C ALA A 164 -62.90 -32.31 -56.81
N ARG A 165 -63.53 -32.94 -55.80
CA ARG A 165 -64.74 -33.78 -55.98
C ARG A 165 -65.92 -32.97 -56.52
N ILE A 166 -66.16 -31.77 -55.98
CA ILE A 166 -67.22 -30.86 -56.46
C ILE A 166 -66.98 -30.50 -57.94
N ASN A 167 -65.76 -30.09 -58.31
CA ASN A 167 -65.44 -29.72 -59.69
C ASN A 167 -65.63 -30.88 -60.67
N ILE A 168 -65.22 -32.10 -60.31
CA ILE A 168 -65.45 -33.30 -61.13
C ILE A 168 -66.94 -33.59 -61.29
N SER A 169 -67.73 -33.44 -60.21
CA SER A 169 -69.19 -33.66 -60.26
C SER A 169 -69.94 -32.62 -61.10
N HIS A 170 -69.48 -31.36 -61.13
CA HIS A 170 -70.04 -30.31 -61.97
C HIS A 170 -69.66 -30.44 -63.44
N HIS A 171 -68.50 -31.03 -63.76
CA HIS A 171 -68.07 -31.26 -65.14
C HIS A 171 -68.77 -32.45 -65.81
N ASN A 172 -69.20 -33.44 -65.02
CA ASN A 172 -69.89 -34.64 -65.50
C ASN A 172 -71.43 -34.48 -65.60
N ARG A 173 -71.95 -33.25 -65.58
CA ARG A 173 -73.37 -32.91 -65.61
C ARG A 173 -73.67 -31.97 -66.76
#